data_AF-A0A2V4DVY0-F1
#
_entry.id   AF-A0A2V4DVY0-F1
#
_cell.length_a   1.000
_cell.length_b   1.000
_cell.length_c   1.000
_cell.angle_alpha   90.00
_cell.angle_beta   90.00
_cell.angle_gamma   90.00
#
_symmetry.space_group_name_H-M   'P 1'
#
loop_
_entity.id
_entity.type
_entity.pdbx_description
1 polymer ?
#
loop_
_entity_poly.entity_id
_entity_poly.type
_entity_poly.pdbx_seq_one_letter_code
_entity_poly.pdbx_strand_id
1 'polypeptide(L)'
;MIYMKNICITLKLRIAMNNIVFEHPLNEKMRTWLRLEFLLNQLNTHHHFEQNNALLFFHALSELLEIIERNDVKGDLIKEIESQKQKLLSWIDIDGVDKELLGDMINQYELFLTKFNSSLRLGQPLKDDRFIMAIRQRLMIPGGCCSFDLPSFHLWLNQPQEKRNMQVDNWLQHITILDETLKACLQFIRQLGEFKTFICTNNFFQETNGDVNLIRIRVAFEKNVYPQVSGHMSRYSIRFLPLYAGDNSNIDAIEFELACC
;
A
#
# COMPACT_ATOMS: atom_id res chain seq x y z
N MET A 1 -5.44 -5.60 29.44
CA MET A 1 -4.58 -6.78 29.71
C MET A 1 -4.83 -7.99 28.79
N ILE A 2 -5.56 -7.83 27.67
CA ILE A 2 -5.71 -8.83 26.59
C ILE A 2 -4.90 -8.41 25.33
N TYR A 3 -4.56 -7.12 25.21
CA TYR A 3 -3.92 -6.50 24.05
C TYR A 3 -2.43 -6.80 23.81
N MET A 4 -1.73 -7.49 24.72
CA MET A 4 -0.33 -7.93 24.51
C MET A 4 -0.09 -9.43 24.75
N LYS A 5 -1.11 -10.20 25.16
CA LYS A 5 -0.96 -11.63 25.47
C LYS A 5 -1.21 -12.57 24.29
N ASN A 6 -1.74 -12.09 23.17
CA ASN A 6 -2.01 -12.93 21.99
C ASN A 6 -0.78 -13.26 21.14
N ILE A 7 0.41 -12.81 21.54
CA ILE A 7 1.67 -13.08 20.80
C ILE A 7 2.30 -14.43 21.19
N CYS A 8 1.86 -15.11 22.26
CA CYS A 8 2.65 -16.25 22.80
C CYS A 8 1.93 -17.59 23.07
N ILE A 9 0.65 -17.81 22.74
CA ILE A 9 -0.06 -19.05 23.16
C ILE A 9 -0.73 -19.89 22.05
N THR A 10 -0.81 -19.48 20.79
CA THR A 10 -1.39 -20.34 19.73
C THR A 10 -0.33 -21.21 19.03
N LEU A 11 0.41 -21.98 19.83
CA LEU A 11 1.35 -23.02 19.39
C LEU A 11 0.75 -24.40 19.74
N LYS A 12 -0.31 -24.79 19.01
CA LYS A 12 -0.73 -26.19 18.85
C LYS A 12 -1.68 -26.29 17.66
N LEU A 13 -1.27 -27.08 16.67
CA LEU A 13 -1.89 -27.36 15.36
C LEU A 13 -1.72 -26.28 14.26
N ARG A 14 -0.48 -25.86 14.01
CA ARG A 14 -0.09 -25.37 12.68
C ARG A 14 0.13 -26.57 11.73
N ILE A 15 -0.95 -27.06 11.14
CA ILE A 15 -0.85 -27.28 9.68
C ILE A 15 -0.74 -25.86 9.15
N ALA A 16 0.37 -25.51 8.49
CA ALA A 16 0.51 -24.19 7.91
C ALA A 16 -0.54 -24.05 6.80
N MET A 17 -1.74 -23.59 7.16
CA MET A 17 -2.70 -23.06 6.20
C MET A 17 -1.99 -21.88 5.54
N ASN A 18 -1.54 -22.09 4.31
CA ASN A 18 -0.95 -21.05 3.51
C ASN A 18 -2.08 -20.06 3.22
N ASN A 19 -2.20 -19.02 4.04
CA ASN A 19 -3.31 -18.10 3.95
C ASN A 19 -2.95 -16.93 3.03
N ILE A 20 -3.86 -16.57 2.13
CA ILE A 20 -3.76 -15.35 1.31
C ILE A 20 -4.49 -14.22 2.03
N VAL A 21 -3.90 -13.02 2.03
CA VAL A 21 -4.56 -11.81 2.52
C VAL A 21 -4.97 -10.93 1.33
N PHE A 22 -6.24 -10.58 1.27
CA PHE A 22 -6.80 -9.63 0.33
C PHE A 22 -7.17 -8.34 1.06
N GLU A 23 -6.70 -7.20 0.55
CA GLU A 23 -7.05 -5.89 1.09
C GLU A 23 -8.04 -5.19 0.15
N HIS A 24 -9.07 -4.57 0.71
CA HIS A 24 -10.05 -3.80 -0.07
C HIS A 24 -10.31 -2.42 0.58
N PRO A 25 -10.08 -1.32 -0.17
CA PRO A 25 -10.38 0.03 0.31
C PRO A 25 -11.89 0.27 0.31
N LEU A 26 -12.44 0.78 1.41
CA LEU A 26 -13.86 1.13 1.52
C LEU A 26 -14.16 2.61 1.22
N ASN A 27 -13.12 3.40 0.93
CA ASN A 27 -13.22 4.78 0.47
C ASN A 27 -12.09 5.17 -0.49
N GLU A 28 -12.26 6.31 -1.16
CA GLU A 28 -11.33 6.75 -2.21
C GLU A 28 -9.95 7.16 -1.66
N LYS A 29 -9.89 7.71 -0.44
CA LYS A 29 -8.62 8.02 0.25
C LYS A 29 -7.78 6.74 0.37
N MET A 30 -8.36 5.68 0.93
CA MET A 30 -7.68 4.39 1.09
C MET A 30 -7.34 3.76 -0.26
N ARG A 31 -8.21 3.89 -1.28
CA ARG A 31 -7.92 3.41 -2.63
C ARG A 31 -6.67 4.08 -3.21
N THR A 32 -6.59 5.40 -3.09
CA THR A 32 -5.43 6.17 -3.53
C THR A 32 -4.18 5.74 -2.78
N TRP A 33 -4.25 5.55 -1.48
CA TRP A 33 -3.10 5.16 -0.65
C TRP A 33 -2.58 3.76 -0.96
N LEU A 34 -3.44 2.77 -1.13
CA LEU A 34 -3.01 1.42 -1.52
C LEU A 34 -2.37 1.41 -2.93
N ARG A 35 -2.86 2.24 -3.85
CA ARG A 35 -2.22 2.41 -5.18
C ARG A 35 -0.84 3.05 -5.06
N LEU A 36 -0.70 4.10 -4.24
CA LEU A 36 0.59 4.74 -4.00
C LEU A 36 1.58 3.75 -3.37
N GLU A 37 1.16 2.99 -2.35
CA GLU A 37 2.00 1.98 -1.70
C GLU A 37 2.46 0.91 -2.69
N PHE A 38 1.56 0.42 -3.55
CA PHE A 38 1.90 -0.52 -4.61
C PHE A 38 2.99 0.03 -5.54
N LEU A 39 2.82 1.26 -6.04
CA LEU A 39 3.77 1.89 -6.96
C LEU A 39 5.11 2.18 -6.29
N LEU A 40 5.11 2.66 -5.05
CA LEU A 40 6.32 2.88 -4.27
C LEU A 40 7.10 1.59 -4.01
N ASN A 41 6.39 0.50 -3.71
CA ASN A 41 7.02 -0.82 -3.58
C ASN A 41 7.63 -1.30 -4.91
N GLN A 42 6.96 -1.07 -6.05
CA GLN A 42 7.51 -1.37 -7.36
C GLN A 42 8.79 -0.56 -7.64
N LEU A 43 8.79 0.74 -7.35
CA LEU A 43 9.97 1.60 -7.55
C LEU A 43 11.16 1.16 -6.71
N ASN A 44 10.91 0.78 -5.45
CA ASN A 44 11.95 0.28 -4.55
C ASN A 44 12.45 -1.12 -4.94
N THR A 45 11.59 -1.99 -5.47
CA THR A 45 11.99 -3.36 -5.90
C THR A 45 12.90 -3.32 -7.12
N HIS A 46 12.68 -2.38 -8.04
CA HIS A 46 13.43 -2.27 -9.29
C HIS A 46 14.57 -1.23 -9.24
N HIS A 47 15.13 -0.95 -8.05
CA HIS A 47 16.22 0.02 -7.90
C HIS A 47 17.53 -0.40 -8.61
N HIS A 48 17.72 -1.70 -8.86
CA HIS A 48 18.79 -2.20 -9.72
C HIS A 48 18.30 -2.30 -11.17
N PHE A 49 18.67 -1.31 -11.98
CA PHE A 49 18.21 -1.23 -13.37
C PHE A 49 18.99 -2.19 -14.26
N GLU A 50 18.35 -3.26 -14.71
CA GLU A 50 18.76 -3.96 -15.92
C GLU A 50 18.00 -3.38 -17.12
N GLN A 51 18.54 -3.55 -18.33
CA GLN A 51 17.92 -3.00 -19.54
C GLN A 51 16.44 -3.45 -19.71
N ASN A 52 16.09 -4.60 -19.13
CA ASN A 52 14.75 -5.19 -19.20
C ASN A 52 13.72 -4.59 -18.21
N ASN A 53 14.15 -3.95 -17.12
CA ASN A 53 13.24 -3.44 -16.09
C ASN A 53 13.12 -1.91 -16.05
N ALA A 54 13.97 -1.18 -16.78
CA ALA A 54 13.97 0.28 -16.78
C ALA A 54 12.62 0.89 -17.16
N LEU A 55 11.93 0.32 -18.15
CA LEU A 55 10.60 0.78 -18.54
C LEU A 55 9.57 0.59 -17.42
N LEU A 56 9.63 -0.52 -16.69
CA LEU A 56 8.73 -0.78 -15.56
C LEU A 56 8.87 0.31 -14.49
N PHE A 57 10.10 0.73 -14.20
CA PHE A 57 10.35 1.84 -13.29
C PHE A 57 9.71 3.14 -13.79
N PHE A 58 9.94 3.53 -15.05
CA PHE A 58 9.40 4.79 -15.57
C PHE A 58 7.86 4.75 -15.70
N HIS A 59 7.28 3.59 -15.97
CA HIS A 59 5.83 3.39 -15.89
C HIS A 59 5.31 3.61 -14.46
N ALA A 60 5.88 2.91 -13.47
CA ALA A 60 5.47 3.07 -12.07
C ALA A 60 5.67 4.51 -11.57
N LEU A 61 6.77 5.16 -11.95
CA LEU A 61 7.06 6.55 -11.61
C LEU A 61 6.04 7.50 -12.26
N SER A 62 5.71 7.28 -13.53
CA SER A 62 4.73 8.09 -14.25
C SER A 62 3.33 7.98 -13.63
N GLU A 63 2.90 6.77 -13.28
CA GLU A 63 1.63 6.52 -12.60
C GLU A 63 1.61 7.14 -11.20
N LEU A 64 2.71 7.03 -10.45
CA LEU A 64 2.84 7.64 -9.13
C LEU A 64 2.65 9.16 -9.21
N LEU A 65 3.34 9.81 -10.16
CA LEU A 65 3.25 11.26 -10.37
C LEU A 65 1.85 11.69 -10.79
N GLU A 66 1.15 10.89 -11.60
CA GLU A 66 -0.24 11.17 -12.00
C GLU A 66 -1.20 11.13 -10.81
N ILE A 67 -1.05 10.14 -9.92
CA ILE A 67 -1.88 10.03 -8.71
C ILE A 67 -1.61 11.21 -7.76
N ILE A 68 -0.34 11.57 -7.54
CA ILE A 68 0.05 12.70 -6.68
C ILE A 68 -0.49 14.02 -7.26
N GLU A 69 -0.56 14.16 -8.57
CA GLU A 69 -1.05 15.39 -9.21
C GLU A 69 -2.56 15.58 -9.07
N ARG A 70 -3.32 14.49 -9.14
CA ARG A 70 -4.80 14.52 -9.10
C ARG A 70 -5.38 14.57 -7.69
N ASN A 71 -4.59 14.23 -6.67
CA ASN A 71 -5.06 14.09 -5.29
C ASN A 71 -4.23 14.98 -4.35
N ASP A 72 -4.85 15.53 -3.30
CA ASP A 72 -4.12 16.24 -2.23
C ASP A 72 -3.49 15.26 -1.23
N VAL A 73 -2.58 14.42 -1.74
CA VAL A 73 -1.93 13.36 -0.95
C VAL A 73 -1.19 13.94 0.26
N LYS A 74 -0.56 15.10 0.10
CA LYS A 74 0.17 15.77 1.18
C LYS A 74 -0.79 16.21 2.29
N GLY A 75 -1.86 16.92 1.95
CA GLY A 75 -2.85 17.37 2.93
C GLY A 75 -3.54 16.21 3.64
N ASP A 76 -3.88 15.15 2.91
CA ASP A 76 -4.51 13.96 3.48
C ASP A 76 -3.58 13.21 4.44
N LEU A 77 -2.29 13.07 4.12
CA LEU A 77 -1.30 12.45 5.00
C LEU A 77 -1.07 13.29 6.26
N ILE A 78 -0.94 14.61 6.14
CA ILE A 78 -0.78 15.50 7.32
C ILE A 78 -1.94 15.33 8.29
N LYS A 79 -3.19 15.38 7.79
CA LYS A 79 -4.39 15.19 8.61
C LYS A 79 -4.43 13.82 9.28
N GLU A 80 -4.02 12.77 8.57
CA GLU A 80 -3.98 11.42 9.13
C GLU A 80 -2.92 11.29 10.21
N ILE A 81 -1.71 11.80 9.99
CA ILE A 81 -0.64 11.79 10.99
C ILE A 81 -1.11 12.50 12.26
N GLU A 82 -1.73 13.66 12.14
CA GLU A 82 -2.30 14.38 13.29
C GLU A 82 -3.35 13.54 14.02
N SER A 83 -4.28 12.91 13.29
CA SER A 83 -5.31 12.02 13.86
C SER A 83 -4.70 10.81 14.58
N GLN A 84 -3.75 10.12 13.96
CA GLN A 84 -3.09 8.95 14.54
C GLN A 84 -2.22 9.33 15.74
N LYS A 85 -1.54 10.49 15.69
CA LYS A 85 -0.79 11.02 16.83
C LYS A 85 -1.68 11.29 18.04
N GLN A 86 -2.87 11.87 17.84
CA GLN A 86 -3.83 12.07 18.94
C GLN A 86 -4.31 10.74 19.53
N LYS A 87 -4.54 9.72 18.70
CA LYS A 87 -4.88 8.37 19.18
C LYS A 87 -3.74 7.77 20.03
N LEU A 88 -2.50 7.86 19.57
CA LEU A 88 -1.33 7.39 20.32
C LEU A 88 -1.19 8.12 21.66
N LEU A 89 -1.32 9.45 21.68
CA LEU A 89 -1.26 10.22 22.92
C LEU A 89 -2.32 9.79 23.94
N SER A 90 -3.52 9.39 23.48
CA SER A 90 -4.56 8.89 24.38
C SER A 90 -4.23 7.55 25.06
N TRP A 91 -3.21 6.83 24.58
CA TRP A 91 -2.77 5.54 25.14
C TRP A 91 -1.58 5.64 26.10
N ILE A 92 -0.96 6.83 26.24
CA ILE A 92 0.28 7.00 27.00
C ILE A 92 0.14 6.66 28.50
N ASP A 93 -1.07 6.86 29.04
CA ASP A 93 -1.40 6.62 30.45
C ASP A 93 -2.07 5.27 30.70
N ILE A 94 -2.21 4.41 29.68
CA ILE A 94 -2.82 3.09 29.83
C ILE A 94 -1.80 2.10 30.38
N ASP A 95 -2.16 1.44 31.48
CA ASP A 95 -1.33 0.40 32.09
C ASP A 95 -1.06 -0.78 31.14
N GLY A 96 0.22 -1.15 31.02
CA GLY A 96 0.69 -2.23 30.16
C GLY A 96 0.96 -1.83 28.71
N VAL A 97 0.91 -0.55 28.37
CA VAL A 97 1.40 -0.02 27.08
C VAL A 97 2.91 0.17 27.14
N ASP A 98 3.59 -0.18 26.05
CA ASP A 98 5.00 0.12 25.84
C ASP A 98 5.17 1.62 25.52
N LYS A 99 5.61 2.38 26.53
CA LYS A 99 5.76 3.83 26.44
C LYS A 99 6.93 4.25 25.54
N GLU A 100 7.95 3.42 25.42
CA GLU A 100 9.12 3.70 24.59
C GLU A 100 8.74 3.61 23.12
N LEU A 101 8.11 2.48 22.73
CA LEU A 101 7.62 2.28 21.36
C LEU A 101 6.62 3.38 20.95
N LEU A 102 5.70 3.74 21.85
CA LEU A 102 4.71 4.78 21.58
C LEU A 102 5.36 6.16 21.42
N GLY A 103 6.36 6.48 22.26
CA GLY A 103 7.15 7.70 22.15
C GLY A 103 7.91 7.79 20.81
N ASP A 104 8.52 6.70 20.38
CA ASP A 104 9.24 6.64 19.10
C ASP A 104 8.31 6.88 17.91
N MET A 105 7.11 6.27 17.92
CA MET A 105 6.10 6.50 16.87
C MET A 105 5.63 7.96 16.83
N ILE A 106 5.39 8.57 17.99
CA ILE A 106 5.01 9.99 18.08
C ILE A 106 6.12 10.89 17.53
N ASN A 107 7.37 10.65 17.94
CA ASN A 107 8.53 11.40 17.45
C ASN A 107 8.70 11.27 15.94
N GLN A 108 8.50 10.07 15.39
CA GLN A 108 8.54 9.83 13.96
C GLN A 108 7.46 10.65 13.20
N TYR A 109 6.24 10.70 13.74
CA TYR A 109 5.16 11.52 13.18
C TYR A 109 5.47 13.03 13.22
N GLU A 110 6.10 13.52 14.28
CA GLU A 110 6.52 14.93 14.36
C GLU A 110 7.62 15.28 13.36
N LEU A 111 8.55 14.36 13.13
CA LEU A 111 9.56 14.48 12.09
C LEU A 111 8.92 14.53 10.70
N PHE A 112 7.93 13.68 10.42
CA PHE A 112 7.20 13.72 9.14
C PHE A 112 6.46 15.04 8.93
N LEU A 113 5.72 15.53 9.95
CA LEU A 113 5.02 16.81 9.87
C LEU A 113 5.99 17.97 9.59
N THR A 114 7.14 18.00 10.28
CA THR A 114 8.19 19.00 10.05
C THR A 114 8.72 18.94 8.62
N LYS A 115 9.04 17.74 8.13
CA LYS A 115 9.51 17.52 6.75
C LYS A 115 8.46 18.00 5.74
N PHE A 116 7.19 17.63 5.88
CA PHE A 116 6.14 18.09 4.97
C PHE A 116 5.96 19.61 5.01
N ASN A 117 6.00 20.25 6.17
CA ASN A 117 5.84 21.70 6.25
C ASN A 117 6.97 22.47 5.54
N SER A 118 8.19 21.91 5.56
CA SER A 118 9.34 22.46 4.85
C SER A 118 9.48 22.02 3.38
N SER A 119 8.72 21.02 2.94
CA SER A 119 8.88 20.43 1.60
C SER A 119 8.19 21.24 0.51
N LEU A 120 8.80 21.24 -0.67
CA LEU A 120 8.14 21.56 -1.94
C LEU A 120 6.91 20.67 -2.18
N ARG A 121 6.16 20.98 -3.24
CA ARG A 121 5.07 20.12 -3.72
C ARG A 121 5.61 18.73 -4.04
N LEU A 122 4.90 17.70 -3.58
CA LEU A 122 5.28 16.30 -3.82
C LEU A 122 5.43 16.02 -5.32
N GLY A 123 6.51 15.32 -5.68
CA GLY A 123 6.81 14.95 -7.06
C GLY A 123 7.27 16.09 -7.98
N GLN A 124 7.29 17.35 -7.53
CA GLN A 124 7.66 18.49 -8.38
C GLN A 124 9.09 18.37 -8.96
N PRO A 125 10.13 18.03 -8.18
CA PRO A 125 11.49 17.88 -8.73
C PRO A 125 11.58 16.84 -9.86
N LEU A 126 10.78 15.77 -9.76
CA LEU A 126 10.72 14.70 -10.78
C LEU A 126 9.97 15.13 -12.03
N LYS A 127 9.00 16.05 -11.89
CA LYS A 127 8.30 16.65 -13.02
C LYS A 127 9.14 17.71 -13.74
N ASP A 128 10.03 18.37 -13.02
CA ASP A 128 10.95 19.35 -13.60
C ASP A 128 12.17 18.68 -14.26
N ASP A 129 12.39 17.39 -14.00
CA ASP A 129 13.43 16.60 -14.65
C ASP A 129 13.07 16.35 -16.13
N ARG A 130 13.89 16.94 -17.02
CA ARG A 130 13.71 16.86 -18.48
C ARG A 130 13.77 15.42 -19.01
N PHE A 131 14.58 14.56 -18.40
CA PHE A 131 14.74 13.19 -18.84
C PHE A 131 13.50 12.36 -18.48
N ILE A 132 13.01 12.49 -17.25
CA ILE A 132 11.75 11.86 -16.81
C ILE A 132 10.59 12.33 -17.69
N MET A 133 10.48 13.63 -17.95
CA MET A 133 9.39 14.16 -18.79
C MET A 133 9.43 13.68 -20.23
N ALA A 134 10.61 13.59 -20.84
CA ALA A 134 10.76 13.08 -22.21
C ALA A 134 10.26 11.62 -22.31
N ILE A 135 10.58 10.78 -21.33
CA ILE A 135 10.11 9.39 -21.29
C ILE A 135 8.60 9.37 -21.05
N ARG A 136 8.10 10.15 -20.08
CA ARG A 136 6.69 10.19 -19.69
C ARG A 136 5.75 10.51 -20.84
N GLN A 137 6.13 11.46 -21.70
CA GLN A 137 5.36 11.82 -22.90
C GLN A 137 5.21 10.66 -23.89
N ARG A 138 6.20 9.76 -23.93
CA ARG A 138 6.22 8.60 -24.85
C ARG A 138 5.58 7.35 -24.26
N LEU A 139 5.56 7.18 -22.94
CA LEU A 139 4.89 6.05 -22.27
C LEU A 139 3.39 5.98 -22.59
N MET A 140 2.77 7.10 -22.98
CA MET A 140 1.36 7.17 -23.37
C MET A 140 1.09 6.62 -24.77
N ILE A 141 2.13 6.37 -25.56
CA ILE A 141 2.03 5.82 -26.92
C ILE A 141 2.40 4.33 -26.86
N PRO A 142 1.53 3.42 -27.30
CA PRO A 142 1.88 2.00 -27.42
C PRO A 142 3.15 1.82 -28.27
N GLY A 143 4.20 1.23 -27.68
CA GLY A 143 5.50 1.06 -28.34
C GLY A 143 6.33 2.35 -28.49
N GLY A 144 5.91 3.48 -27.92
CA GLY A 144 6.57 4.78 -28.11
C GLY A 144 7.92 4.94 -27.39
N CYS A 145 8.35 3.95 -26.62
CA CYS A 145 9.64 3.96 -25.92
C CYS A 145 10.73 3.16 -26.65
N CYS A 146 10.56 2.92 -27.96
CA CYS A 146 11.58 2.32 -28.80
C CYS A 146 12.83 3.21 -28.91
N SER A 147 13.98 2.62 -29.24
CA SER A 147 15.27 3.35 -29.31
C SER A 147 15.29 4.49 -30.33
N PHE A 148 14.52 4.40 -31.40
CA PHE A 148 14.43 5.44 -32.42
C PHE A 148 13.49 6.60 -32.01
N ASP A 149 12.52 6.36 -31.12
CA ASP A 149 11.62 7.39 -30.59
C ASP A 149 12.18 8.09 -29.35
N LEU A 150 12.99 7.37 -28.56
CA LEU A 150 13.71 7.86 -27.38
C LEU A 150 15.21 7.55 -27.45
N PRO A 151 15.96 8.22 -28.35
CA PRO A 151 17.41 8.01 -28.47
C PRO A 151 18.17 8.38 -27.19
N SER A 152 17.69 9.39 -26.44
CA SER A 152 18.27 9.78 -25.15
C SER A 152 18.12 8.68 -24.09
N PHE A 153 16.96 8.02 -24.04
CA PHE A 153 16.72 6.89 -23.14
C PHE A 153 17.58 5.69 -23.55
N HIS A 154 17.68 5.41 -24.85
CA HIS A 154 18.54 4.35 -25.35
C HIS A 154 20.02 4.58 -24.99
N LEU A 155 20.52 5.81 -25.13
CA LEU A 155 21.88 6.18 -24.70
C LEU A 155 22.07 6.04 -23.19
N TRP A 156 21.07 6.44 -22.39
CA TRP A 156 21.11 6.31 -20.94
C TRP A 156 21.20 4.85 -20.47
N LEU A 157 20.46 3.95 -21.12
CA LEU A 157 20.53 2.50 -20.86
C LEU A 157 21.90 1.89 -21.17
N ASN A 158 22.72 2.54 -22.00
CA ASN A 158 24.07 2.10 -22.33
C ASN A 158 25.17 2.75 -21.46
N GLN A 159 24.80 3.63 -20.51
CA GLN A 159 25.76 4.19 -19.56
C GLN A 159 26.31 3.12 -18.59
N PRO A 160 27.39 3.40 -17.85
CA PRO A 160 27.79 2.54 -16.73
C PRO A 160 26.66 2.39 -15.70
N GLN A 161 26.49 1.18 -15.15
CA GLN A 161 25.44 0.88 -14.15
C GLN A 161 25.48 1.84 -12.96
N GLU A 162 26.68 2.13 -12.45
CA GLU A 162 26.87 3.04 -11.31
C GLU A 162 26.29 4.44 -11.57
N LYS A 163 26.44 4.96 -12.80
CA LYS A 163 25.87 6.26 -13.17
C LYS A 163 24.34 6.23 -13.19
N ARG A 164 23.75 5.13 -13.67
CA ARG A 164 22.29 4.96 -13.64
C ARG A 164 21.78 4.86 -12.21
N ASN A 165 22.40 4.03 -11.39
CA ASN A 165 22.02 3.83 -9.99
C ASN A 165 22.05 5.15 -9.22
N MET A 166 23.15 5.91 -9.32
CA MET A 166 23.24 7.23 -8.67
C MET A 166 22.12 8.18 -9.09
N GLN A 167 21.77 8.19 -10.38
CA GLN A 167 20.69 9.05 -10.87
C GLN A 167 19.32 8.62 -10.35
N VAL A 168 19.08 7.31 -10.30
CA VAL A 168 17.85 6.71 -9.76
C VAL A 168 17.72 6.99 -8.27
N ASP A 169 18.80 6.80 -7.50
CA ASP A 169 18.80 7.06 -6.06
C ASP A 169 18.45 8.52 -5.78
N ASN A 170 18.99 9.45 -6.57
CA ASN A 170 18.64 10.86 -6.49
C ASN A 170 17.15 11.11 -6.79
N TRP A 171 16.56 10.41 -7.77
CA TRP A 171 15.12 10.51 -8.02
C TRP A 171 14.29 9.94 -6.86
N LEU A 172 14.66 8.78 -6.31
CA LEU A 172 13.95 8.14 -5.21
C LEU A 172 14.01 8.95 -3.91
N GLN A 173 15.08 9.71 -3.68
CA GLN A 173 15.18 10.63 -2.55
C GLN A 173 14.02 11.65 -2.53
N HIS A 174 13.52 12.09 -3.69
CA HIS A 174 12.42 13.05 -3.77
C HIS A 174 11.05 12.49 -3.35
N ILE A 175 10.91 11.16 -3.27
CA ILE A 175 9.67 10.48 -2.86
C ILE A 175 9.81 9.71 -1.54
N THR A 176 10.99 9.70 -0.93
CA THR A 176 11.25 8.97 0.32
C THR A 176 10.33 9.42 1.45
N ILE A 177 10.10 10.73 1.62
CA ILE A 177 9.19 11.24 2.65
C ILE A 177 7.74 10.76 2.44
N LEU A 178 7.29 10.67 1.19
CA LEU A 178 5.98 10.12 0.87
C LEU A 178 5.92 8.64 1.23
N ASP A 179 6.94 7.87 0.85
CA ASP A 179 7.02 6.43 1.10
C ASP A 179 7.03 6.09 2.58
N GLU A 180 7.95 6.68 3.35
CA GLU A 180 8.07 6.46 4.80
C GLU A 180 6.78 6.80 5.54
N THR A 181 6.18 7.95 5.22
CA THR A 181 4.96 8.41 5.86
C THR A 181 3.79 7.50 5.53
N LEU A 182 3.58 7.18 4.24
CA LEU A 182 2.47 6.36 3.81
C LEU A 182 2.55 4.96 4.43
N LYS A 183 3.75 4.37 4.46
CA LYS A 183 4.01 3.08 5.12
C LYS A 183 3.66 3.14 6.60
N ALA A 184 4.10 4.17 7.32
CA ALA A 184 3.81 4.31 8.75
C ALA A 184 2.30 4.46 9.02
N CYS A 185 1.60 5.29 8.24
CA CYS A 185 0.14 5.47 8.38
C CYS A 185 -0.64 4.19 8.07
N LEU A 186 -0.31 3.50 6.96
CA LEU A 186 -0.98 2.25 6.58
C LEU A 186 -0.66 1.12 7.56
N GLN A 187 0.56 1.04 8.07
CA GLN A 187 0.93 0.07 9.10
C GLN A 187 0.08 0.26 10.36
N PHE A 188 -0.06 1.50 10.85
CA PHE A 188 -0.90 1.79 12.00
C PHE A 188 -2.36 1.39 11.75
N ILE A 189 -2.93 1.76 10.60
CA ILE A 189 -4.31 1.38 10.22
C ILE A 189 -4.47 -0.15 10.22
N ARG A 190 -3.56 -0.89 9.58
CA ARG A 190 -3.60 -2.35 9.53
C ARG A 190 -3.49 -3.02 10.90
N GLN A 191 -2.86 -2.36 11.88
CA GLN A 191 -2.70 -2.85 13.25
C GLN A 191 -3.93 -2.59 14.13
N LEU A 192 -4.78 -1.61 13.78
CA LEU A 192 -6.03 -1.36 14.50
C LEU A 192 -7.07 -2.47 14.28
N GLY A 193 -7.03 -3.14 13.14
CA GLY A 193 -7.95 -4.24 12.81
C GLY A 193 -7.48 -5.59 13.33
N GLU A 194 -8.28 -6.21 14.19
CA GLU A 194 -8.09 -7.59 14.63
C GLU A 194 -8.80 -8.56 13.67
N PHE A 195 -8.10 -9.62 13.25
CA PHE A 195 -8.71 -10.69 12.46
C PHE A 195 -9.65 -11.53 13.33
N LYS A 196 -10.91 -11.63 12.90
CA LYS A 196 -11.92 -12.50 13.51
C LYS A 196 -12.36 -13.54 12.51
N THR A 197 -12.56 -14.77 12.96
CA THR A 197 -13.02 -15.87 12.13
C THR A 197 -14.52 -15.77 11.86
N PHE A 198 -14.89 -15.95 10.60
CA PHE A 198 -16.27 -16.00 10.12
C PHE A 198 -16.47 -17.21 9.23
N ILE A 199 -17.72 -17.67 9.17
CA ILE A 199 -18.15 -18.72 8.24
C ILE A 199 -19.32 -18.16 7.45
N CYS A 200 -19.25 -18.21 6.12
CA CYS A 200 -20.38 -17.86 5.27
C CYS A 200 -20.87 -19.07 4.48
N THR A 201 -22.20 -19.23 4.45
CA THR A 201 -22.90 -20.19 3.60
C THR A 201 -23.31 -19.51 2.30
N ASN A 202 -23.30 -20.22 1.16
CA ASN A 202 -23.59 -19.66 -0.17
C ASN A 202 -22.60 -18.60 -0.68
N ASN A 203 -21.34 -18.64 -0.23
CA ASN A 203 -20.26 -17.76 -0.69
C ASN A 203 -20.55 -16.26 -0.53
N PHE A 204 -21.45 -15.87 0.37
CA PHE A 204 -21.88 -14.49 0.54
C PHE A 204 -21.83 -14.07 2.02
N PHE A 205 -21.17 -12.97 2.29
CA PHE A 205 -21.08 -12.35 3.60
C PHE A 205 -21.43 -10.86 3.48
N GLN A 206 -22.11 -10.31 4.47
CA GLN A 206 -22.44 -8.89 4.51
C GLN A 206 -22.37 -8.42 5.96
N GLU A 207 -21.80 -7.23 6.15
CA GLU A 207 -21.71 -6.61 7.45
C GLU A 207 -21.96 -5.11 7.35
N THR A 208 -22.46 -4.54 8.44
CA THR A 208 -22.52 -3.10 8.64
C THR A 208 -21.68 -2.79 9.87
N ASN A 209 -20.47 -2.27 9.66
CA ASN A 209 -19.57 -1.85 10.72
C ASN A 209 -19.41 -0.33 10.71
N GLY A 210 -18.80 0.24 11.75
CA GLY A 210 -18.64 1.69 11.91
C GLY A 210 -17.79 2.36 10.82
N ASP A 211 -17.01 3.36 11.20
CA ASP A 211 -16.12 4.05 10.26
C ASP A 211 -14.91 3.17 9.92
N VAL A 212 -15.05 2.32 8.89
CA VAL A 212 -14.02 1.38 8.41
C VAL A 212 -13.45 1.92 7.09
N ASN A 213 -12.13 2.06 7.03
CA ASN A 213 -11.43 2.55 5.84
C ASN A 213 -10.93 1.40 4.97
N LEU A 214 -10.52 0.30 5.60
CA LEU A 214 -9.86 -0.83 4.96
C LEU A 214 -10.41 -2.13 5.56
N ILE A 215 -10.76 -3.09 4.71
CA ILE A 215 -10.99 -4.47 5.15
C ILE A 215 -9.85 -5.36 4.68
N ARG A 216 -9.45 -6.29 5.55
CA ARG A 216 -8.43 -7.30 5.27
C ARG A 216 -9.06 -8.66 5.46
N ILE A 217 -9.07 -9.44 4.38
CA ILE A 217 -9.74 -10.74 4.29
C ILE A 217 -8.66 -11.81 4.18
N ARG A 218 -8.62 -12.75 5.11
CA ARG A 218 -7.70 -13.89 5.07
C ARG A 218 -8.47 -15.15 4.72
N VAL A 219 -8.04 -15.84 3.67
CA VAL A 219 -8.63 -17.10 3.22
C VAL A 219 -7.52 -18.12 2.99
N ALA A 220 -7.81 -19.39 3.26
CA ALA A 220 -6.88 -20.46 3.00
C ALA A 220 -6.66 -20.66 1.48
N PHE A 221 -5.39 -20.72 1.05
CA PHE A 221 -5.00 -20.79 -0.36
C PHE A 221 -5.65 -21.99 -1.07
N GLU A 222 -5.76 -23.13 -0.40
CA GLU A 222 -6.36 -24.36 -0.93
C GLU A 222 -7.82 -24.22 -1.35
N LYS A 223 -8.52 -23.18 -0.90
CA LYS A 223 -9.90 -22.91 -1.32
C LYS A 223 -10.00 -22.40 -2.75
N ASN A 224 -8.90 -21.91 -3.35
CA ASN A 224 -8.88 -21.37 -4.72
C ASN A 224 -9.99 -20.34 -5.01
N VAL A 225 -10.33 -19.53 -4.00
CA VAL A 225 -11.32 -18.46 -4.12
C VAL A 225 -10.67 -17.09 -3.94
N TYR A 226 -11.29 -16.07 -4.52
CA TYR A 226 -10.97 -14.68 -4.26
C TYR A 226 -12.24 -13.91 -3.82
N PRO A 227 -12.09 -12.90 -2.95
CA PRO A 227 -13.22 -12.07 -2.54
C PRO A 227 -13.52 -11.01 -3.61
N GLN A 228 -14.75 -10.99 -4.08
CA GLN A 228 -15.36 -9.85 -4.75
C GLN A 228 -16.10 -9.01 -3.73
N VAL A 229 -15.53 -7.85 -3.38
CA VAL A 229 -16.11 -6.93 -2.42
C VAL A 229 -16.92 -5.86 -3.14
N SER A 230 -18.11 -5.57 -2.64
CA SER A 230 -18.90 -4.39 -3.04
C SER A 230 -19.41 -3.66 -1.81
N GLY A 231 -19.37 -2.33 -1.81
CA GLY A 231 -19.73 -1.53 -0.64
C GLY A 231 -19.02 -0.19 -0.59
N HIS A 232 -19.40 0.61 0.40
CA HIS A 232 -18.78 1.91 0.67
C HIS A 232 -18.91 2.22 2.17
N MET A 233 -17.81 2.62 2.80
CA MET A 233 -17.73 2.97 4.22
C MET A 233 -18.35 1.90 5.13
N SER A 234 -19.43 2.23 5.85
CA SER A 234 -20.00 1.41 6.91
C SER A 234 -20.68 0.13 6.44
N ARG A 235 -20.97 -0.02 5.14
CA ARG A 235 -21.67 -1.19 4.62
C ARG A 235 -20.94 -1.80 3.44
N TYR A 236 -20.64 -3.08 3.56
CA TYR A 236 -20.01 -3.86 2.50
C TYR A 236 -20.52 -5.29 2.48
N SER A 237 -20.36 -5.91 1.32
CA SER A 237 -20.64 -7.31 1.07
C SER A 237 -19.45 -7.95 0.38
N ILE A 238 -19.20 -9.21 0.72
CA ILE A 238 -18.11 -10.03 0.21
C ILE A 238 -18.77 -11.23 -0.46
N ARG A 239 -18.59 -11.38 -1.76
CA ARG A 239 -18.92 -12.60 -2.50
C ARG A 239 -17.63 -13.33 -2.86
N PHE A 240 -17.49 -14.57 -2.45
CA PHE A 240 -16.35 -15.38 -2.85
C PHE A 240 -16.62 -16.04 -4.20
N LEU A 241 -15.64 -15.97 -5.09
CA LEU A 241 -15.69 -16.53 -6.44
C LEU A 241 -14.51 -17.50 -6.63
N PRO A 242 -14.71 -18.64 -7.32
CA PRO A 242 -13.61 -19.52 -7.68
C PRO A 242 -12.69 -18.85 -8.70
N LEU A 243 -11.40 -19.12 -8.63
CA LEU A 243 -10.41 -18.60 -9.58
C LEU A 243 -10.65 -19.09 -11.01
N TYR A 244 -11.08 -20.36 -11.16
CA TYR A 244 -11.32 -20.98 -12.45
C TYR A 244 -12.83 -21.15 -12.71
N ALA A 245 -13.28 -20.69 -13.88
CA ALA A 245 -14.65 -20.85 -14.31
C ALA A 245 -15.00 -22.34 -14.48
N GLY A 246 -16.10 -22.78 -13.90
CA GLY A 246 -16.56 -24.18 -13.97
C GLY A 246 -16.07 -25.08 -12.84
N ASP A 247 -15.19 -24.58 -11.96
CA ASP A 247 -14.89 -25.25 -10.70
C ASP A 247 -16.07 -25.03 -9.76
N ASN A 248 -17.11 -25.85 -9.93
CA ASN A 248 -18.23 -25.98 -8.98
C ASN A 248 -17.74 -26.75 -7.75
N SER A 249 -16.60 -26.37 -7.17
CA SER A 249 -16.38 -26.65 -5.77
C SER A 249 -17.61 -26.08 -5.07
N ASN A 250 -18.50 -26.97 -4.65
CA ASN A 250 -19.69 -26.61 -3.92
C ASN A 250 -19.16 -26.17 -2.56
N ILE A 251 -18.82 -24.89 -2.45
CA ILE A 251 -18.25 -24.37 -1.22
C ILE A 251 -19.43 -24.09 -0.31
N ASP A 252 -20.00 -25.17 0.23
CA ASP A 252 -21.19 -25.14 1.08
C ASP A 252 -20.99 -24.20 2.27
N ALA A 253 -19.74 -24.09 2.74
CA ALA A 253 -19.30 -23.07 3.68
C ALA A 253 -17.85 -22.64 3.42
N ILE A 254 -17.60 -21.32 3.45
CA ILE A 254 -16.25 -20.73 3.48
C ILE A 254 -15.98 -20.23 4.89
N GLU A 255 -14.94 -20.79 5.51
CA GLU A 255 -14.30 -20.18 6.67
C GLU A 255 -13.23 -19.18 6.21
N PHE A 256 -13.25 -17.99 6.76
CA PHE A 256 -12.29 -16.91 6.48
C PHE A 256 -12.08 -16.05 7.72
N GLU A 257 -11.01 -15.28 7.76
CA GLU A 257 -10.82 -14.25 8.79
C GLU A 257 -10.99 -12.85 8.19
N LEU A 258 -11.57 -11.94 8.97
CA LEU A 258 -11.82 -10.57 8.56
C LEU A 258 -11.34 -9.59 9.63
N ALA A 259 -10.56 -8.61 9.23
CA ALA A 259 -10.19 -7.46 10.04
C ALA A 259 -10.74 -6.18 9.41
N CYS A 260 -11.50 -5.41 10.20
CA CYS A 260 -11.98 -4.08 9.84
C CYS A 260 -11.02 -3.04 10.44
N CYS A 261 -10.38 -2.25 9.59
CA CYS A 261 -9.33 -1.28 9.92
C CYS A 261 -9.75 0.17 9.62
#